data_AF-A0A0U2X6E6-F1
#
_entry.id   AF-A0A0U2X6E6-F1
#
_cell.length_a   1.000
_cell.length_b   1.000
_cell.length_c   1.000
_cell.angle_alpha   90.00
_cell.angle_beta   90.00
_cell.angle_gamma   90.00
#
_symmetry.space_group_name_H-M   'P 1'
#
loop_
_entity.id
_entity.type
_entity.pdbx_description
1 polymer ?
#
loop_
_entity_poly.entity_id
_entity_poly.type
_entity_poly.pdbx_seq_one_letter_code
_entity_poly.pdbx_strand_id
1 'polypeptide(L)'
;MDDLLSQQAMKIILFAGDARVNCKNALMATEKNDFETAAEEMKVAKTNITAAHKVQTQAIQSEMSEEINVHEHSLLFTHAQDTLMTIYSEINMANHLIKIAKQIDERLSSLEKK
;
A
#
# COMPACT_ATOMS: atom_id res chain seq x y z
N MET A 1 16.40 -20.98 -9.61
CA MET A 1 14.93 -21.06 -9.55
C MET A 1 14.43 -20.41 -8.26
N ASP A 2 14.96 -20.81 -7.10
CA ASP A 2 14.69 -20.21 -5.77
C ASP A 2 15.07 -18.70 -5.65
N ASP A 3 16.08 -18.28 -6.42
CA ASP A 3 16.56 -16.89 -6.46
C ASP A 3 15.56 -15.89 -7.10
N LEU A 4 14.78 -16.31 -8.11
CA LEU A 4 13.84 -15.41 -8.77
C LEU A 4 12.65 -15.04 -7.87
N LEU A 5 12.07 -16.04 -7.19
CA LEU A 5 10.96 -15.84 -6.27
C LEU A 5 11.39 -15.00 -5.07
N SER A 6 12.60 -15.25 -4.56
CA SER A 6 13.22 -14.46 -3.49
C SER A 6 13.41 -12.99 -3.90
N GLN A 7 13.88 -12.72 -5.12
CA GLN A 7 14.00 -11.37 -5.64
C GLN A 7 12.64 -10.67 -5.82
N GLN A 8 11.62 -11.39 -6.27
CA GLN A 8 10.26 -10.85 -6.37
C GLN A 8 9.68 -10.54 -4.99
N ALA A 9 9.87 -11.43 -4.01
CA ALA A 9 9.46 -11.21 -2.62
C ALA A 9 10.13 -9.97 -2.03
N MET A 10 11.45 -9.81 -2.20
CA MET A 10 12.17 -8.62 -1.72
C MET A 10 11.67 -7.33 -2.39
N LYS A 11 11.39 -7.34 -3.69
CA LYS A 11 10.80 -6.19 -4.40
C LYS A 11 9.42 -5.83 -3.84
N ILE A 12 8.57 -6.83 -3.61
CA ILE A 12 7.24 -6.63 -3.00
C ILE A 12 7.39 -5.99 -1.62
N ILE A 13 8.26 -6.55 -0.76
CA ILE A 13 8.48 -6.05 0.61
C ILE A 13 8.98 -4.61 0.58
N LEU A 14 9.93 -4.27 -0.29
CA LEU A 14 10.47 -2.92 -0.41
C LEU A 14 9.38 -1.90 -0.79
N PHE A 15 8.70 -2.13 -1.93
CA PHE A 15 7.67 -1.21 -2.40
C PHE A 15 6.47 -1.13 -1.45
N ALA A 16 6.05 -2.25 -0.85
CA ALA A 16 4.98 -2.23 0.14
C ALA A 16 5.42 -1.48 1.42
N GLY A 17 6.65 -1.70 1.88
CA GLY A 17 7.25 -0.99 3.01
C GLY A 17 7.27 0.53 2.81
N ASP A 18 7.75 1.00 1.64
CA ASP A 18 7.74 2.41 1.28
C ASP A 18 6.30 2.96 1.26
N ALA A 19 5.36 2.21 0.65
CA ALA A 19 3.95 2.60 0.63
C ALA A 19 3.35 2.75 2.05
N ARG A 20 3.74 1.89 3.00
CA ARG A 20 3.31 2.00 4.40
C ARG A 20 3.89 3.25 5.08
N VAL A 21 5.15 3.60 4.80
CA VAL A 21 5.77 4.83 5.32
C VAL A 21 5.01 6.06 4.83
N ASN A 22 4.75 6.16 3.52
CA ASN A 22 3.96 7.26 2.95
C ASN A 22 2.53 7.30 3.51
N CYS A 23 1.87 6.14 3.65
CA CYS A 23 0.54 6.06 4.26
C CYS A 23 0.53 6.60 5.70
N LYS A 24 1.56 6.27 6.50
CA LYS A 24 1.71 6.77 7.86
C LYS A 24 1.94 8.28 7.89
N ASN A 25 2.78 8.80 7.00
CA ASN A 25 3.02 10.24 6.88
C ASN A 25 1.73 10.99 6.52
N ALA A 26 0.92 10.44 5.62
CA ALA A 26 -0.36 11.03 5.25
C ALA A 26 -1.34 11.12 6.44
N LEU A 27 -1.40 10.07 7.26
CA LEU A 27 -2.20 10.07 8.48
C LEU A 27 -1.68 11.10 9.49
N MET A 28 -0.37 11.18 9.71
CA MET A 28 0.24 12.19 10.59
C MET A 28 0.02 13.64 10.11
N ALA A 29 0.00 13.87 8.79
CA ALA A 29 -0.34 15.17 8.23
C ALA A 29 -1.83 15.50 8.46
N THR A 30 -2.70 14.50 8.31
CA THR A 30 -4.15 14.60 8.56
C THR A 30 -4.45 14.93 10.03
N GLU A 31 -3.72 14.35 10.98
CA GLU A 31 -3.82 14.67 12.41
C GLU A 31 -3.51 16.15 12.71
N LYS A 32 -2.79 16.84 11.81
CA LYS A 32 -2.45 18.26 11.90
C LYS A 32 -3.31 19.15 11.00
N ASN A 33 -4.38 18.60 10.41
CA ASN A 33 -5.22 19.25 9.39
C ASN A 33 -4.46 19.69 8.13
N ASP A 34 -3.27 19.13 7.87
CA ASP A 34 -2.51 19.36 6.64
C ASP A 34 -2.95 18.37 5.55
N PHE A 35 -4.10 18.68 4.96
CA PHE A 35 -4.71 17.82 3.92
C PHE A 35 -3.99 17.87 2.58
N GLU A 36 -3.15 18.89 2.34
CA GLU A 36 -2.36 18.99 1.11
C GLU A 36 -1.20 17.99 1.14
N THR A 37 -0.42 18.01 2.23
CA THR A 37 0.65 17.02 2.45
C THR A 37 0.08 15.61 2.52
N ALA A 38 -1.07 15.42 3.18
CA ALA A 38 -1.73 14.13 3.24
C ALA A 38 -2.09 13.57 1.84
N ALA A 39 -2.57 14.43 0.94
CA ALA A 39 -2.92 14.03 -0.42
C ALA A 39 -1.68 13.63 -1.24
N GLU A 40 -0.58 14.38 -1.13
CA GLU A 40 0.65 14.06 -1.86
C GLU A 40 1.28 12.75 -1.34
N GLU A 41 1.35 12.56 -0.02
CA GLU A 41 1.84 11.33 0.58
C GLU A 41 0.99 10.11 0.17
N MET A 42 -0.35 10.23 0.14
CA MET A 42 -1.21 9.14 -0.32
C MET A 42 -1.03 8.81 -1.81
N LYS A 43 -0.71 9.81 -2.64
CA LYS A 43 -0.41 9.59 -4.06
C LYS A 43 0.89 8.82 -4.25
N VAL A 44 1.91 9.13 -3.46
CA VAL A 44 3.18 8.37 -3.46
C VAL A 44 2.93 6.95 -2.93
N ALA A 45 2.19 6.80 -1.83
CA ALA A 45 1.81 5.49 -1.29
C ALA A 45 1.08 4.63 -2.34
N LYS A 46 0.16 5.23 -3.09
CA LYS A 46 -0.57 4.54 -4.16
C LYS A 46 0.35 4.07 -5.29
N THR A 47 1.31 4.90 -5.69
CA THR A 47 2.30 4.55 -6.71
C THR A 47 3.12 3.33 -6.28
N ASN A 48 3.65 3.35 -5.06
CA ASN A 48 4.47 2.28 -4.50
C ASN A 48 3.68 0.97 -4.35
N ILE A 49 2.47 1.01 -3.77
CA ILE A 49 1.68 -0.20 -3.57
C ILE A 49 1.20 -0.81 -4.90
N THR A 50 0.94 0.02 -5.92
CA THR A 50 0.60 -0.47 -7.26
C THR A 50 1.79 -1.14 -7.93
N ALA A 51 3.02 -0.65 -7.73
CA ALA A 51 4.23 -1.32 -8.21
C ALA A 51 4.40 -2.70 -7.55
N ALA A 52 4.24 -2.80 -6.23
CA ALA A 52 4.27 -4.07 -5.51
C ALA A 52 3.20 -5.05 -6.00
N HIS A 53 1.95 -4.57 -6.15
CA HIS A 53 0.83 -5.39 -6.62
C HIS A 53 1.02 -5.91 -8.05
N LYS A 54 1.70 -5.14 -8.92
CA LYS A 54 2.05 -5.60 -10.26
C LYS A 54 3.00 -6.80 -10.23
N VAL A 55 4.02 -6.76 -9.36
CA VAL A 55 4.96 -7.89 -9.17
C VAL A 55 4.23 -9.12 -8.64
N GLN A 56 3.35 -8.96 -7.64
CA GLN A 56 2.52 -10.04 -7.11
C GLN A 56 1.64 -10.66 -8.21
N THR A 57 0.97 -9.82 -9.01
CA THR A 57 0.08 -10.29 -10.09
C THR A 57 0.85 -11.11 -11.13
N GLN A 58 2.04 -10.65 -11.52
CA GLN A 58 2.90 -11.36 -12.47
C GLN A 58 3.35 -12.72 -11.93
N ALA A 59 3.75 -12.78 -10.67
CA ALA A 59 4.18 -14.02 -10.04
C ALA A 59 3.03 -15.06 -9.97
N ILE A 60 1.81 -14.65 -9.59
CA ILE A 60 0.63 -15.53 -9.59
C ILE A 60 0.32 -16.03 -11.01
N GLN A 61 0.39 -15.16 -12.02
CA GLN A 61 0.16 -15.55 -13.41
C GLN A 61 1.19 -16.57 -13.92
N SER A 62 2.45 -16.42 -13.53
CA SER A 62 3.52 -17.37 -13.84
C SER A 62 3.31 -18.72 -13.17
N GLU A 63 2.81 -18.76 -11.93
CA GLU A 63 2.46 -20.01 -11.24
C GLU A 63 1.27 -20.74 -11.89
N MET A 64 0.29 -20.01 -12.42
CA MET A 64 -0.88 -20.59 -13.08
C MET A 64 -0.58 -21.17 -14.47
N SER A 65 0.55 -20.81 -15.08
CA SER A 65 0.94 -21.28 -16.40
C SER A 65 1.62 -22.66 -16.26
N GLU A 66 1.07 -23.70 -16.91
CA GLU A 66 1.45 -25.13 -16.76
C GLU A 66 2.93 -25.47 -17.07
N GLU A 67 3.76 -24.51 -17.50
CA GLU A 67 5.16 -24.74 -17.87
C GLU A 67 6.14 -24.87 -16.68
N ILE A 68 5.72 -24.54 -15.46
CA ILE A 68 6.64 -24.55 -14.32
C ILE A 68 6.16 -25.52 -13.25
N ASN A 69 6.68 -26.74 -13.35
CA ASN A 69 6.69 -27.75 -12.29
C ASN A 69 6.86 -27.10 -10.91
N VAL A 70 5.85 -27.31 -10.06
CA VAL A 70 5.88 -27.21 -8.60
C VAL A 70 6.84 -26.12 -8.10
N HIS A 71 6.37 -24.88 -8.05
CA HIS A 71 7.07 -23.88 -7.24
C HIS A 71 7.10 -24.39 -5.81
N GLU A 72 8.30 -24.66 -5.30
CA GLU A 72 8.53 -25.00 -3.90
C GLU A 72 7.90 -23.90 -3.04
N HIS A 73 7.05 -24.25 -2.07
CA HIS A 73 6.35 -23.26 -1.24
C HIS A 73 7.37 -22.33 -0.56
N SER A 74 7.49 -21.10 -1.04
CA SER A 74 8.41 -20.12 -0.47
C SER A 74 7.74 -19.32 0.65
N LEU A 75 8.16 -19.59 1.89
CA LEU A 75 7.71 -18.85 3.07
C LEU A 75 7.94 -17.34 2.94
N LEU A 76 9.06 -16.93 2.32
CA LEU A 76 9.40 -15.52 2.11
C LEU A 76 8.42 -14.84 1.14
N PHE A 77 8.04 -15.54 0.05
CA PHE A 77 7.08 -15.00 -0.90
C PHE A 77 5.67 -14.92 -0.30
N THR A 78 5.24 -15.92 0.48
CA THR A 78 3.99 -15.84 1.26
C THR A 78 4.01 -14.64 2.21
N HIS A 79 5.09 -14.44 2.96
CA HIS A 79 5.22 -13.27 3.85
C HIS A 79 5.16 -11.93 3.09
N ALA A 80 5.77 -11.86 1.90
CA ALA A 80 5.71 -10.68 1.05
C ALA A 80 4.28 -10.39 0.57
N GLN A 81 3.52 -11.43 0.18
CA GLN A 81 2.11 -11.30 -0.20
C GLN A 81 1.24 -10.81 0.97
N ASP A 82 1.40 -11.41 2.15
CA ASP A 82 0.65 -11.01 3.36
C ASP A 82 0.92 -9.55 3.72
N THR A 83 2.20 -9.15 3.69
CA THR A 83 2.64 -7.78 3.95
C THR A 83 2.00 -6.80 2.98
N LEU A 84 2.06 -7.10 1.67
CA LEU A 84 1.47 -6.29 0.61
C LEU A 84 -0.04 -6.12 0.80
N MET A 85 -0.78 -7.21 1.01
CA MET A 85 -2.23 -7.15 1.13
C MET A 85 -2.68 -6.42 2.41
N THR A 86 -1.95 -6.60 3.51
CA THR A 86 -2.18 -5.84 4.76
C THR A 86 -2.02 -4.35 4.53
N ILE A 87 -0.93 -3.93 3.89
CA ILE A 87 -0.64 -2.52 3.60
C ILE A 87 -1.64 -1.94 2.60
N TYR A 88 -2.06 -2.73 1.60
CA TYR A 88 -3.09 -2.32 0.67
C TYR A 88 -4.42 -2.00 1.38
N SER A 89 -4.80 -2.83 2.35
CA SER A 89 -5.97 -2.60 3.20
C SER A 89 -5.80 -1.33 4.05
N GLU A 90 -4.63 -1.14 4.68
CA GLU A 90 -4.30 0.07 5.44
C GLU A 90 -4.44 1.34 4.59
N ILE A 91 -3.91 1.35 3.37
CA ILE A 91 -4.00 2.49 2.44
C ILE A 91 -5.45 2.79 2.07
N ASN A 92 -6.28 1.76 1.84
CA ASN A 92 -7.69 1.96 1.55
C ASN A 92 -8.42 2.58 2.74
N MET A 93 -8.16 2.07 3.95
CA MET A 93 -8.72 2.62 5.18
C MET A 93 -8.26 4.06 5.44
N ALA A 94 -6.98 4.36 5.25
CA ALA A 94 -6.42 5.70 5.39
C ALA A 94 -7.09 6.68 4.43
N ASN A 95 -7.29 6.30 3.16
CA ASN A 95 -8.02 7.15 2.20
C ASN A 95 -9.42 7.54 2.67
N HIS A 96 -10.17 6.61 3.28
CA HIS A 96 -11.48 6.91 3.84
C HIS A 96 -11.39 7.80 5.07
N LEU A 97 -10.43 7.54 5.97
CA LEU A 97 -10.24 8.32 7.18
C LEU A 97 -9.88 9.77 6.89
N ILE A 98 -8.97 10.01 5.93
CA ILE A 98 -8.55 11.34 5.50
C ILE A 98 -9.74 12.13 4.93
N LYS A 99 -10.58 11.47 4.10
CA LYS A 99 -11.80 12.09 3.56
C LYS A 99 -12.78 12.49 4.66
N ILE A 100 -12.98 11.60 5.64
CA ILE A 100 -13.87 11.87 6.79
C ILE A 100 -13.33 13.03 7.63
N ALA A 101 -12.03 13.02 7.94
CA ALA A 101 -11.38 14.10 8.69
C ALA A 101 -11.53 15.46 8.00
N LYS A 102 -11.28 15.51 6.68
CA LYS A 102 -11.46 16.72 5.88
C LYS A 102 -12.90 17.23 5.90
N GLN A 103 -13.89 16.34 5.74
CA GLN A 103 -15.31 16.74 5.81
C GLN A 103 -15.70 17.27 7.19
N ILE A 104 -15.15 16.72 8.27
CA ILE A 104 -15.40 17.19 9.64
C ILE A 104 -14.79 18.58 9.83
N ASP A 105 -13.55 18.79 9.40
CA ASP A 105 -12.84 20.09 9.48
C ASP A 105 -13.58 21.19 8.69
N GLU A 106 -14.02 20.89 7.47
CA GLU A 106 -14.82 21.82 6.65
C GLU A 106 -16.13 22.21 7.34
N ARG A 107 -16.81 21.25 7.98
CA ARG A 107 -18.05 21.50 8.72
C ARG A 107 -17.81 22.34 9.96
N LEU A 108 -16.78 22.03 10.75
CA LEU A 108 -16.41 22.83 11.93
C LEU A 108 -16.08 24.27 11.53
N SER A 109 -15.22 24.45 10.52
CA SER A 109 -14.88 25.77 9.97
C SER A 109 -16.10 26.56 9.49
N SER A 110 -17.13 25.88 8.95
CA SER A 110 -18.38 26.54 8.51
C SER A 110 -19.27 26.99 9.68
N LEU A 111 -19.19 26.29 10.82
CA LEU A 111 -19.93 26.62 12.02
C LEU A 111 -19.27 27.76 12.80
N GLU A 112 -17.94 27.78 12.88
CA GLU A 112 -17.17 28.83 13.57
C GLU A 112 -17.23 30.19 12.86
N LYS A 113 -17.56 30.21 11.57
CA LYS A 113 -17.74 31.43 10.78
C LYS A 113 -19.14 32.06 10.90
N LYS A 114 -20.09 31.41 11.58
CA LYS A 114 -21.44 31.91 11.86
C LYS A 114 -21.52 32.50 13.26
#